data_AF-M8CQM7-F1
#
_entry.id   AF-M8CQM7-F1
#
_cell.length_a   1.000
_cell.length_b   1.000
_cell.length_c   1.000
_cell.angle_alpha   90.00
_cell.angle_beta   90.00
_cell.angle_gamma   90.00
#
_symmetry.space_group_name_H-M   'P 1'
#
loop_
_entity.id
_entity.type
_entity.pdbx_description
1 polymer ?
#
loop_
_entity_poly.entity_id
_entity_poly.type
_entity_poly.pdbx_seq_one_letter_code
_entity_poly.pdbx_strand_id
1 'polypeptide(L)'
;MEAEDNFHPLCRCTYARPYIDVLLGRRDGLTPASADLVFTIPAPSFDVPTLISSFGNRSLGVADLVALSGAHTFGVAHCPSFSDRFTPIIDANPAIGPMFAKMLKAKCAKDVPEGTVTQPLDGATPKVFDNVYYSDLINRRGLLKSDQGLIDHPDTKGMATRFARNQLVFFAQFAKSMLKMSTMDVLTGSQGEIRLNCAVPNARAEGIETAGNEGHASNM
;
A
#
# COMPACT_ATOMS: atom_id res chain seq x y z
N MET A 1 -34.76 15.47 16.14
CA MET A 1 -34.95 16.03 14.79
C MET A 1 -33.84 15.43 13.96
N GLU A 2 -34.19 14.34 13.29
CA GLU A 2 -33.28 13.55 12.49
C GLU A 2 -32.96 14.35 11.22
N ALA A 3 -31.67 14.45 10.89
CA ALA A 3 -31.26 14.99 9.60
C ALA A 3 -31.34 13.82 8.60
N GLU A 4 -32.30 13.90 7.70
CA GLU A 4 -32.45 12.95 6.60
C GLU A 4 -31.31 13.14 5.58
N ASP A 5 -30.46 12.13 5.46
CA ASP A 5 -29.49 12.00 4.38
C ASP A 5 -30.23 11.74 3.07
N ASN A 6 -30.28 12.77 2.22
CA ASN A 6 -30.96 12.75 0.94
C ASN A 6 -30.09 12.02 -0.11
N PHE A 7 -30.05 10.69 -0.06
CA PHE A 7 -29.34 9.86 -1.03
C PHE A 7 -30.23 9.60 -2.27
N HIS A 8 -29.76 10.02 -3.45
CA HIS A 8 -30.48 9.88 -4.72
C HIS A 8 -30.74 8.39 -5.06
N PRO A 9 -31.98 7.96 -5.38
CA PRO A 9 -32.37 6.55 -5.46
C PRO A 9 -31.84 5.76 -6.68
N LEU A 10 -30.97 6.36 -7.50
CA LEU A 10 -30.47 5.75 -8.75
C LEU A 10 -28.98 5.38 -8.73
N CYS A 11 -28.23 5.69 -7.66
CA CYS A 11 -26.87 5.19 -7.49
C CYS A 11 -26.85 3.90 -6.66
N ARG A 12 -27.33 2.79 -7.24
CA ARG A 12 -26.96 1.46 -6.74
C ARG A 12 -25.48 1.22 -7.08
N CYS A 13 -24.58 1.43 -6.12
CA CYS A 13 -23.22 0.92 -6.21
C CYS A 13 -23.26 -0.61 -6.24
N THR A 14 -23.22 -1.21 -7.43
CA THR A 14 -23.23 -2.68 -7.61
C THR A 14 -21.93 -3.36 -7.17
N TYR A 15 -20.94 -2.60 -6.75
CA TYR A 15 -19.76 -3.10 -6.06
C TYR A 15 -19.53 -2.24 -4.82
N ALA A 16 -19.68 -2.83 -3.63
CA ALA A 16 -19.17 -2.20 -2.41
C ALA A 16 -17.67 -1.92 -2.62
N ARG A 17 -17.22 -0.72 -2.27
CA ARG A 17 -15.81 -0.33 -2.28
C ARG A 17 -15.54 0.37 -0.94
N PRO A 18 -14.30 0.33 -0.41
CA PRO A 18 -13.99 1.13 0.76
C PRO A 18 -14.14 2.60 0.40
N TYR A 19 -14.97 3.31 1.18
CA TYR A 19 -15.05 4.77 1.15
C TYR A 19 -14.14 5.32 2.24
N ILE A 20 -13.36 6.35 1.91
CA ILE A 20 -12.34 6.92 2.79
C ILE A 20 -12.49 8.43 2.75
N ASP A 21 -12.81 9.04 3.90
CA ASP A 21 -12.76 10.50 4.06
C ASP A 21 -11.30 10.93 4.21
N VAL A 22 -10.63 11.15 3.08
CA VAL A 22 -9.21 11.52 3.06
C VAL A 22 -9.03 12.92 3.62
N LEU A 23 -8.20 13.05 4.67
CA LEU A 23 -7.79 14.35 5.19
C LEU A 23 -6.93 15.10 4.16
N LEU A 24 -7.21 16.39 4.03
CA LEU A 24 -6.52 17.32 3.13
C LEU A 24 -5.53 18.20 3.92
N GLY A 25 -4.76 19.02 3.20
CA GLY A 25 -3.86 20.01 3.81
C GLY A 25 -2.39 19.57 3.96
N ARG A 26 -2.03 18.39 3.43
CA ARG A 26 -0.61 18.01 3.27
C ARG A 26 0.07 18.96 2.29
N ARG A 27 1.35 19.21 2.54
CA ARG A 27 2.24 19.99 1.68
C ARG A 27 3.38 19.12 1.17
N ASP A 28 3.98 19.54 0.06
CA ASP A 28 5.02 18.80 -0.63
C ASP A 28 6.39 19.01 0.02
N GLY A 29 7.17 17.92 0.08
CA GLY A 29 8.56 17.97 0.51
C GLY A 29 9.41 18.85 -0.40
N LEU A 30 10.50 19.38 0.13
CA LEU A 30 11.39 20.30 -0.60
C LEU A 30 12.54 19.59 -1.30
N THR A 31 12.78 18.34 -0.90
CA THR A 31 13.79 17.44 -1.44
C THR A 31 13.19 16.05 -1.54
N PRO A 32 13.70 15.18 -2.43
CA PRO A 32 13.39 13.77 -2.39
C PRO A 32 13.71 13.14 -1.02
N ALA A 33 13.08 12.00 -0.72
CA ALA A 33 13.44 11.19 0.44
C ALA A 33 14.90 10.73 0.32
N SER A 34 15.60 10.62 1.47
CA SER A 34 16.94 10.04 1.50
C SER A 34 16.89 8.56 1.11
N ALA A 35 18.01 8.04 0.60
CA ALA A 35 18.14 6.62 0.29
C ALA A 35 17.86 5.74 1.52
N ASP A 36 18.37 6.14 2.70
CA ASP A 36 18.13 5.44 3.96
C ASP A 36 16.64 5.31 4.27
N LEU A 37 15.85 6.35 4.01
CA LEU A 37 14.39 6.30 4.21
C LEU A 37 13.72 5.41 3.17
N VAL A 38 14.13 5.48 1.90
CA VAL A 38 13.59 4.63 0.82
C VAL A 38 13.82 3.15 1.12
N PHE A 39 15.00 2.79 1.64
CA PHE A 39 15.32 1.40 1.98
C PHE A 39 14.64 0.87 3.25
N THR A 40 13.78 1.67 3.90
CA THR A 40 12.88 1.18 4.97
C THR A 40 11.57 0.58 4.45
N ILE A 41 11.27 0.72 3.14
CA ILE A 41 10.05 0.17 2.54
C ILE A 41 10.07 -1.37 2.62
N PRO A 42 8.99 -2.02 3.09
CA PRO A 42 8.93 -3.47 3.21
C PRO A 42 9.20 -4.19 1.88
N ALA A 43 10.12 -5.17 1.90
CA ALA A 43 10.38 -6.01 0.74
C ALA A 43 9.35 -7.15 0.62
N PRO A 44 9.06 -7.65 -0.59
CA PRO A 44 8.10 -8.75 -0.80
C PRO A 44 8.55 -10.09 -0.16
N SER A 45 9.83 -10.23 0.15
CA SER A 45 10.45 -11.42 0.76
C SER A 45 10.51 -11.40 2.29
N PHE A 46 10.06 -10.32 2.93
CA PHE A 46 10.03 -10.21 4.39
C PHE A 46 9.06 -11.23 5.00
N ASP A 47 9.45 -11.77 6.15
CA ASP A 47 8.56 -12.58 6.98
C ASP A 47 7.61 -11.70 7.82
N VAL A 48 6.58 -12.31 8.40
CA VAL A 48 5.55 -11.58 9.15
C VAL A 48 6.13 -10.83 10.36
N PRO A 49 7.03 -11.39 11.19
CA PRO A 49 7.67 -10.64 12.27
C PRO A 49 8.38 -9.37 11.77
N THR A 50 9.11 -9.46 10.66
CA THR A 50 9.78 -8.30 10.04
C THR A 50 8.77 -7.27 9.53
N LEU A 51 7.67 -7.72 8.92
CA LEU A 51 6.59 -6.83 8.47
C LEU A 51 5.90 -6.12 9.64
N ILE A 52 5.62 -6.82 10.74
CA ILE A 52 5.03 -6.24 11.95
C ILE A 52 5.96 -5.16 12.51
N SER A 53 7.26 -5.42 12.59
CA SER A 53 8.25 -4.44 13.04
C SER A 53 8.31 -3.22 12.10
N SER A 54 8.38 -3.46 10.78
CA SER A 54 8.43 -2.40 9.77
C SER A 54 7.20 -1.47 9.82
N PHE A 55 6.00 -2.03 9.92
CA PHE A 55 4.76 -1.25 10.09
C PHE A 55 4.74 -0.56 11.46
N GLY A 56 5.15 -1.26 12.52
CA GLY A 56 5.20 -0.73 13.89
C GLY A 56 6.07 0.51 14.03
N ASN A 57 7.23 0.53 13.35
CA ASN A 57 8.14 1.68 13.29
C ASN A 57 7.52 2.92 12.63
N ARG A 58 6.42 2.74 11.89
CA ARG A 58 5.64 3.79 11.25
C ARG A 58 4.31 4.04 11.98
N SER A 59 4.21 3.59 13.23
CA SER A 59 2.99 3.64 14.06
C SER A 59 1.79 2.88 13.48
N LEU A 60 2.01 1.91 12.58
CA LEU A 60 0.98 1.04 12.02
C LEU A 60 1.00 -0.33 12.72
N GLY A 61 -0.14 -0.78 13.23
CA GLY A 61 -0.24 -2.05 13.97
C GLY A 61 -0.52 -3.25 13.07
N VAL A 62 -0.68 -4.43 13.68
CA VAL A 62 -1.01 -5.69 12.97
C VAL A 62 -2.29 -5.56 12.13
N ALA A 63 -3.30 -4.86 12.63
CA ALA A 63 -4.53 -4.61 11.90
C ALA A 63 -4.31 -3.77 10.63
N ASP A 64 -3.38 -2.81 10.72
CA ASP A 64 -3.01 -1.96 9.59
C ASP A 64 -2.23 -2.76 8.56
N LEU A 65 -1.27 -3.59 8.99
CA LEU A 65 -0.54 -4.53 8.13
C LEU A 65 -1.48 -5.41 7.32
N VAL A 66 -2.34 -6.21 7.99
CA VAL A 66 -3.18 -7.19 7.31
C VAL A 66 -4.16 -6.51 6.35
N ALA A 67 -4.73 -5.36 6.73
CA ALA A 67 -5.67 -4.64 5.89
C ALA A 67 -4.99 -3.98 4.69
N LEU A 68 -3.88 -3.26 4.90
CA LEU A 68 -3.19 -2.56 3.82
C LEU A 68 -2.56 -3.53 2.81
N SER A 69 -2.12 -4.72 3.25
CA SER A 69 -1.73 -5.80 2.32
C SER A 69 -2.87 -6.22 1.37
N GLY A 70 -4.13 -6.04 1.77
CA GLY A 70 -5.29 -6.27 0.90
C GLY A 70 -5.34 -5.38 -0.34
N ALA A 71 -4.52 -4.31 -0.42
CA ALA A 71 -4.34 -3.56 -1.65
C ALA A 71 -3.79 -4.42 -2.81
N HIS A 72 -3.15 -5.55 -2.51
CA HIS A 72 -2.70 -6.53 -3.49
C HIS A 72 -3.83 -7.35 -4.14
N THR A 73 -5.11 -7.05 -3.85
CA THR A 73 -6.26 -7.60 -4.59
C THR A 73 -6.32 -7.17 -6.06
N PHE A 74 -5.53 -6.18 -6.47
CA PHE A 74 -5.39 -5.79 -7.87
C PHE A 74 -3.94 -5.38 -8.18
N GLY A 75 -3.63 -5.20 -9.46
CA GLY A 75 -2.29 -4.84 -9.90
C GLY A 75 -1.40 -6.05 -10.18
N VAL A 76 -0.11 -5.81 -10.35
CA VAL A 76 0.86 -6.82 -10.80
C VAL A 76 2.17 -6.74 -10.01
N ALA A 77 2.89 -7.85 -9.97
CA ALA A 77 4.29 -7.92 -9.55
C ALA A 77 5.17 -8.44 -10.67
N HIS A 78 6.43 -8.01 -10.69
CA HIS A 78 7.44 -8.52 -11.62
C HIS A 78 8.05 -9.82 -11.06
N CYS A 79 8.50 -10.71 -11.94
CA CYS A 79 9.07 -12.00 -11.55
C CYS A 79 10.15 -11.95 -10.45
N PRO A 80 11.07 -10.96 -10.42
CA PRO A 80 12.06 -10.85 -9.34
C PRO A 80 11.45 -10.66 -7.94
N SER A 81 10.22 -10.14 -7.84
CA SER A 81 9.54 -9.91 -6.56
C SER A 81 9.00 -11.18 -5.90
N PHE A 82 8.93 -12.31 -6.61
CA PHE A 82 8.34 -13.56 -6.11
C PHE A 82 9.05 -14.83 -6.59
N SER A 83 10.26 -14.71 -7.15
CA SER A 83 11.05 -15.85 -7.62
C SER A 83 11.48 -16.79 -6.48
N ASP A 84 11.64 -16.24 -5.27
CA ASP A 84 11.89 -16.99 -4.03
C ASP A 84 10.81 -18.03 -3.75
N ARG A 85 9.55 -17.78 -4.17
CA ARG A 85 8.40 -18.64 -3.88
C ARG A 85 8.42 -20.03 -4.52
N PHE A 86 9.11 -20.19 -5.64
CA PHE A 86 9.15 -21.45 -6.40
C PHE A 86 10.57 -21.94 -6.68
N THR A 87 11.57 -21.26 -6.11
CA THR A 87 12.95 -21.73 -6.08
C THR A 87 13.16 -22.57 -4.83
N PRO A 88 13.96 -23.65 -4.89
CA PRO A 88 14.25 -24.47 -3.72
C PRO A 88 15.15 -23.68 -2.77
N ILE A 89 14.54 -23.00 -1.82
CA ILE A 89 15.19 -22.45 -0.63
C ILE A 89 14.73 -23.32 0.54
N ILE A 90 15.68 -23.89 1.28
CA ILE A 90 15.39 -24.76 2.43
C ILE A 90 14.53 -23.99 3.43
N ASP A 91 13.33 -24.52 3.70
CA ASP A 91 12.40 -24.25 4.81
C ASP A 91 11.97 -22.81 5.16
N ALA A 92 12.39 -21.79 4.42
CA ALA A 92 12.08 -20.38 4.75
C ALA A 92 10.83 -19.81 4.05
N ASN A 93 10.20 -20.56 3.15
CA ASN A 93 9.06 -20.07 2.37
C ASN A 93 7.72 -20.53 2.96
N PRO A 94 6.74 -19.61 3.12
CA PRO A 94 5.36 -19.99 3.39
C PRO A 94 4.81 -20.97 2.35
N ALA A 95 3.83 -21.78 2.74
CA ALA A 95 3.31 -22.84 1.92
C ALA A 95 2.73 -22.31 0.58
N ILE A 96 3.11 -22.95 -0.53
CA ILE A 96 2.62 -22.63 -1.88
C ILE A 96 1.95 -23.84 -2.52
N GLY A 97 0.84 -23.63 -3.22
CA GLY A 97 0.17 -24.69 -3.97
C GLY A 97 1.08 -25.21 -5.10
N PRO A 98 1.28 -26.54 -5.24
CA PRO A 98 2.27 -27.10 -6.17
C PRO A 98 1.99 -26.73 -7.64
N MET A 99 0.71 -26.70 -8.03
CA MET A 99 0.31 -26.27 -9.38
C MET A 99 0.56 -24.78 -9.62
N PHE A 100 0.34 -23.95 -8.60
CA PHE A 100 0.60 -22.52 -8.66
C PHE A 100 2.11 -22.24 -8.78
N ALA A 101 2.94 -22.91 -7.97
CA ALA A 101 4.39 -22.83 -8.06
C ALA A 101 4.91 -23.24 -9.45
N LYS A 102 4.40 -24.35 -10.02
CA LYS A 102 4.75 -24.80 -11.37
C LYS A 102 4.39 -23.76 -12.44
N MET A 103 3.21 -23.16 -12.34
CA MET A 103 2.76 -22.10 -13.25
C MET A 103 3.67 -20.86 -13.16
N LEU A 104 3.97 -20.39 -11.95
CA LEU A 104 4.85 -19.24 -11.72
C LEU A 104 6.26 -19.49 -12.27
N LYS A 105 6.82 -20.67 -12.00
CA LYS A 105 8.13 -21.08 -12.53
C LYS A 105 8.15 -21.08 -14.06
N ALA A 106 7.13 -21.64 -14.70
CA ALA A 106 7.04 -21.67 -16.16
C ALA A 106 6.87 -20.27 -16.77
N LYS A 107 6.17 -19.37 -16.06
CA LYS A 107 5.99 -17.99 -16.47
C LYS A 107 7.30 -17.20 -16.37
N CYS A 108 7.98 -17.26 -15.24
CA CYS A 108 9.22 -16.51 -15.02
C CYS A 108 10.44 -17.08 -15.75
N ALA A 109 10.38 -18.32 -16.25
CA ALA A 109 11.39 -18.83 -17.18
C ALA A 109 11.49 -18.02 -18.50
N LYS A 110 10.50 -17.18 -18.79
CA LYS A 110 10.46 -16.30 -19.96
C LYS A 110 10.89 -14.85 -19.65
N ASP A 111 11.33 -14.56 -18.43
CA ASP A 111 11.67 -13.21 -17.99
C ASP A 111 13.08 -12.80 -18.47
N VAL A 112 13.21 -12.59 -19.78
CA VAL A 112 14.46 -12.21 -20.44
C VAL A 112 14.18 -11.04 -21.40
N PRO A 113 14.72 -9.83 -21.15
CA PRO A 113 15.54 -9.45 -19.99
C PRO A 113 14.76 -9.49 -18.66
N GLU A 114 15.48 -9.63 -17.55
CA GLU A 114 14.89 -9.73 -16.21
C GLU A 114 14.01 -8.51 -15.88
N GLY A 115 12.89 -8.75 -15.21
CA GLY A 115 11.95 -7.71 -14.79
C GLY A 115 10.97 -7.25 -15.88
N THR A 116 10.85 -7.98 -16.99
CA THR A 116 9.89 -7.64 -18.07
C THR A 116 8.58 -8.40 -17.97
N VAL A 117 8.58 -9.56 -17.32
CA VAL A 117 7.41 -10.41 -17.15
C VAL A 117 6.72 -10.12 -15.83
N THR A 118 5.41 -9.88 -15.89
CA THR A 118 4.56 -9.55 -14.74
C THR A 118 3.48 -10.60 -14.50
N GLN A 119 3.07 -10.76 -13.24
CA GLN A 119 1.98 -11.62 -12.80
C GLN A 119 0.99 -10.81 -11.96
N PRO A 120 -0.33 -10.93 -12.18
CA PRO A 120 -1.32 -10.34 -11.30
C PRO A 120 -1.14 -10.80 -9.85
N LEU A 121 -1.21 -9.84 -8.91
CA LEU A 121 -1.12 -10.12 -7.47
C LEU A 121 -2.31 -10.98 -6.99
N ASP A 122 -3.49 -10.71 -7.54
CA ASP A 122 -4.70 -11.54 -7.45
C ASP A 122 -4.95 -12.20 -8.81
N GLY A 123 -4.96 -13.53 -8.83
CA GLY A 123 -5.17 -14.30 -10.05
C GLY A 123 -6.65 -14.51 -10.43
N ALA A 124 -7.54 -14.38 -9.45
CA ALA A 124 -8.97 -14.63 -9.62
C ALA A 124 -9.72 -13.37 -10.07
N THR A 125 -9.39 -12.21 -9.50
CA THR A 125 -10.08 -10.93 -9.71
C THR A 125 -9.11 -9.76 -9.92
N PRO A 126 -8.17 -9.85 -10.89
CA PRO A 126 -7.01 -8.95 -11.02
C PRO A 126 -7.30 -7.46 -11.21
N LYS A 127 -8.57 -7.09 -11.44
CA LYS A 127 -9.03 -5.73 -11.72
C LYS A 127 -10.11 -5.24 -10.73
N VAL A 128 -10.44 -6.04 -9.72
CA VAL A 128 -11.49 -5.73 -8.75
C VAL A 128 -10.84 -5.51 -7.40
N PHE A 129 -11.29 -4.46 -6.70
CA PHE A 129 -10.90 -4.26 -5.31
C PHE A 129 -11.87 -5.02 -4.42
N ASP A 130 -11.50 -6.23 -3.99
CA ASP A 130 -12.35 -7.10 -3.17
C ASP A 130 -11.53 -7.90 -2.15
N ASN A 131 -12.16 -8.87 -1.48
CA ASN A 131 -11.50 -9.71 -0.47
C ASN A 131 -10.98 -11.05 -1.02
N VAL A 132 -11.02 -11.26 -2.35
CA VAL A 132 -10.58 -12.51 -2.97
C VAL A 132 -9.08 -12.72 -2.78
N TYR A 133 -8.30 -11.64 -2.67
CA TYR A 133 -6.92 -11.66 -2.18
C TYR A 133 -6.73 -12.59 -0.96
N TYR A 134 -7.56 -12.44 0.08
CA TYR A 134 -7.45 -13.26 1.29
C TYR A 134 -7.92 -14.71 1.07
N SER A 135 -8.90 -14.91 0.17
CA SER A 135 -9.31 -16.26 -0.24
C SER A 135 -8.18 -16.99 -0.96
N ASP A 136 -7.38 -16.29 -1.76
CA ASP A 136 -6.20 -16.84 -2.41
C ASP A 136 -5.12 -17.23 -1.40
N LEU A 137 -4.90 -16.45 -0.34
CA LEU A 137 -3.97 -16.83 0.72
C LEU A 137 -4.36 -18.17 1.37
N ILE A 138 -5.65 -18.34 1.71
CA ILE A 138 -6.19 -19.58 2.27
C ILE A 138 -5.94 -20.76 1.32
N ASN A 139 -6.08 -20.55 0.02
CA ASN A 139 -5.87 -21.55 -1.02
C ASN A 139 -4.40 -21.74 -1.42
N ARG A 140 -3.44 -21.18 -0.67
CA ARG A 140 -1.99 -21.26 -0.93
C ARG A 140 -1.58 -20.65 -2.27
N ARG A 141 -2.29 -19.59 -2.68
CA ARG A 141 -2.12 -18.85 -3.93
C ARG A 141 -1.71 -17.38 -3.73
N GLY A 142 -1.31 -16.97 -2.52
CA GLY A 142 -0.67 -15.65 -2.36
C GLY A 142 0.57 -15.57 -3.25
N LEU A 143 0.80 -14.44 -3.94
CA LEU A 143 1.90 -14.30 -4.90
C LEU A 143 3.23 -13.99 -4.21
N LEU A 144 3.25 -13.03 -3.28
CA LEU A 144 4.47 -12.63 -2.57
C LEU A 144 4.65 -13.49 -1.31
N LYS A 145 5.90 -13.62 -0.83
CA LYS A 145 6.17 -14.30 0.45
C LYS A 145 5.53 -13.54 1.61
N SER A 146 5.62 -12.22 1.59
CA SER A 146 4.96 -11.32 2.54
C SER A 146 3.45 -11.54 2.60
N ASP A 147 2.79 -11.79 1.46
CA ASP A 147 1.36 -12.07 1.38
C ASP A 147 1.02 -13.43 2.01
N GLN A 148 1.67 -14.49 1.53
CA GLN A 148 1.34 -15.85 1.96
C GLN A 148 1.62 -16.07 3.45
N GLY A 149 2.61 -15.36 4.01
CA GLY A 149 2.90 -15.38 5.45
C GLY A 149 1.73 -14.93 6.33
N LEU A 150 0.87 -14.02 5.86
CA LEU A 150 -0.23 -13.46 6.66
C LEU A 150 -1.24 -14.51 7.13
N ILE A 151 -1.46 -15.58 6.34
CA ILE A 151 -2.39 -16.66 6.73
C ILE A 151 -1.71 -17.76 7.54
N ASP A 152 -0.39 -17.78 7.60
CA ASP A 152 0.41 -18.78 8.31
C ASP A 152 0.83 -18.32 9.72
N HIS A 153 0.97 -17.02 9.94
CA HIS A 153 1.41 -16.47 11.22
C HIS A 153 0.24 -16.27 12.21
N PRO A 154 0.38 -16.65 13.51
CA PRO A 154 -0.70 -16.59 14.49
C PRO A 154 -1.31 -15.19 14.67
N ASP A 155 -0.47 -14.15 14.68
CA ASP A 155 -0.92 -12.76 14.92
C ASP A 155 -1.78 -12.19 13.79
N THR A 156 -1.61 -12.67 12.56
CA THR A 156 -2.29 -12.13 11.36
C THR A 156 -3.38 -13.04 10.84
N LYS A 157 -3.26 -14.36 11.04
CA LYS A 157 -4.13 -15.39 10.48
C LYS A 157 -5.61 -15.19 10.81
N GLY A 158 -5.92 -14.86 12.06
CA GLY A 158 -7.29 -14.64 12.51
C GLY A 158 -7.98 -13.52 11.73
N MET A 159 -7.27 -12.42 11.50
CA MET A 159 -7.79 -11.27 10.76
C MET A 159 -7.87 -11.54 9.25
N ALA A 160 -6.83 -12.13 8.66
CA ALA A 160 -6.84 -12.51 7.24
C ALA A 160 -8.01 -13.47 6.92
N THR A 161 -8.26 -14.45 7.79
CA THR A 161 -9.41 -15.37 7.67
C THR A 161 -10.75 -14.64 7.78
N ARG A 162 -10.85 -13.65 8.68
CA ARG A 162 -12.05 -12.84 8.85
C ARG A 162 -12.34 -11.99 7.61
N PHE A 163 -11.31 -11.38 7.02
CA PHE A 163 -11.44 -10.61 5.78
C PHE A 163 -11.85 -11.48 4.60
N ALA A 164 -11.28 -12.68 4.45
CA ALA A 164 -11.71 -13.63 3.41
C ALA A 164 -13.21 -13.98 3.49
N ARG A 165 -13.77 -14.04 4.71
CA ARG A 165 -15.19 -14.38 4.94
C ARG A 165 -16.14 -13.19 4.83
N ASN A 166 -15.64 -11.96 5.01
CA ASN A 166 -16.49 -10.78 5.09
C ASN A 166 -15.80 -9.55 4.49
N GLN A 167 -16.21 -9.22 3.27
CA GLN A 167 -15.70 -8.08 2.51
C GLN A 167 -15.99 -6.73 3.19
N LEU A 168 -17.15 -6.56 3.85
CA LEU A 168 -17.46 -5.30 4.53
C LEU A 168 -16.53 -5.04 5.71
N VAL A 169 -16.16 -6.10 6.45
CA VAL A 169 -15.18 -6.02 7.53
C VAL A 169 -13.79 -5.67 6.98
N PHE A 170 -13.39 -6.26 5.86
CA PHE A 170 -12.15 -5.89 5.16
C PHE A 170 -12.17 -4.41 4.77
N PHE A 171 -13.20 -3.95 4.07
CA PHE A 171 -13.28 -2.57 3.60
C PHE A 171 -13.32 -1.55 4.74
N ALA A 172 -14.04 -1.83 5.82
CA ALA A 172 -14.07 -0.96 6.99
C ALA A 172 -12.68 -0.82 7.63
N GLN A 173 -11.94 -1.92 7.80
CA GLN A 173 -10.58 -1.84 8.33
C GLN A 173 -9.63 -1.21 7.32
N PHE A 174 -9.73 -1.52 6.02
CA PHE A 174 -8.92 -0.92 4.96
C PHE A 174 -9.06 0.60 4.96
N ALA A 175 -10.28 1.12 5.04
CA ALA A 175 -10.53 2.56 5.10
C ALA A 175 -9.90 3.21 6.34
N LYS A 176 -10.04 2.58 7.51
CA LYS A 176 -9.41 3.04 8.75
C LYS A 176 -7.87 3.04 8.66
N SER A 177 -7.29 1.96 8.15
CA SER A 177 -5.84 1.82 8.01
C SER A 177 -5.27 2.80 6.97
N MET A 178 -5.97 3.01 5.85
CA MET A 178 -5.59 4.00 4.84
C MET A 178 -5.65 5.43 5.38
N LEU A 179 -6.69 5.77 6.14
CA LEU A 179 -6.78 7.08 6.79
C LEU A 179 -5.58 7.31 7.71
N LYS A 180 -5.26 6.33 8.57
CA LYS A 180 -4.12 6.38 9.48
C LYS A 180 -2.77 6.48 8.74
N MET A 181 -2.59 5.70 7.69
CA MET A 181 -1.39 5.76 6.83
C MET A 181 -1.26 7.14 6.17
N SER A 182 -2.38 7.74 5.76
CA SER A 182 -2.40 9.04 5.09
C SER A 182 -2.01 10.22 5.98
N THR A 183 -1.91 10.02 7.29
CA THR A 183 -1.56 11.06 8.27
C THR A 183 -0.13 10.93 8.81
N MET A 184 0.65 9.97 8.34
CA MET A 184 2.03 9.76 8.80
C MET A 184 2.98 10.81 8.24
N ASP A 185 3.86 11.35 9.09
CA ASP A 185 5.00 12.22 8.71
C ASP A 185 4.63 13.37 7.76
N VAL A 186 3.46 13.98 7.94
CA VAL A 186 2.92 14.99 7.02
C VAL A 186 3.50 16.39 7.28
N LEU A 187 3.79 17.12 6.21
CA LEU A 187 4.12 18.55 6.27
C LEU A 187 2.83 19.38 6.25
N THR A 188 2.71 20.34 7.17
CA THR A 188 1.52 21.20 7.30
C THR A 188 1.91 22.66 7.57
N GLY A 189 0.93 23.57 7.49
CA GLY A 189 1.16 24.98 7.76
C GLY A 189 2.16 25.61 6.79
N SER A 190 3.27 26.13 7.31
CA SER A 190 4.37 26.73 6.52
C SER A 190 5.47 25.73 6.14
N GLN A 191 5.37 24.46 6.53
CA GLN A 191 6.36 23.43 6.17
C GLN A 191 6.17 23.00 4.72
N GLY A 192 7.26 22.86 3.96
CA GLY A 192 7.17 22.45 2.56
C GLY A 192 6.50 23.48 1.66
N GLU A 193 5.97 23.04 0.52
CA GLU A 193 5.36 23.89 -0.49
C GLU A 193 4.09 23.31 -1.12
N ILE A 194 3.43 24.07 -1.98
CA ILE A 194 2.43 23.55 -2.92
C ILE A 194 3.12 23.58 -4.29
N ARG A 195 3.52 22.42 -4.81
CA ARG A 195 4.24 22.35 -6.09
C ARG A 195 3.31 22.69 -7.25
N LEU A 196 3.79 23.51 -8.17
CA LEU A 196 3.12 23.77 -9.45
C LEU A 196 3.34 22.61 -10.44
N ASN A 197 4.45 21.88 -10.26
CA ASN A 197 4.78 20.65 -10.99
C ASN A 197 5.25 19.59 -10.00
N CYS A 198 4.53 18.48 -9.85
CA CYS A 198 4.86 17.45 -8.87
C CYS A 198 6.26 16.85 -9.03
N ALA A 199 6.83 16.88 -10.24
CA ALA A 199 8.12 16.27 -10.54
C ALA A 199 9.34 17.10 -10.08
N VAL A 200 9.17 18.41 -9.83
CA VAL A 200 10.27 19.32 -9.48
C VAL A 200 9.85 20.26 -8.35
N PRO A 201 10.73 20.57 -7.38
CA PRO A 201 10.47 21.63 -6.41
C PRO A 201 10.26 22.99 -7.11
N ASN A 202 9.49 23.90 -6.50
CA ASN A 202 9.39 25.25 -7.06
C ASN A 202 10.76 25.96 -6.96
N ALA A 203 11.02 26.86 -7.90
CA ALA A 203 12.23 27.68 -7.86
C ALA A 203 12.24 28.53 -6.59
N ARG A 204 13.33 28.47 -5.82
CA ARG A 204 13.56 29.41 -4.72
C ARG A 204 14.33 30.60 -5.27
N ALA A 205 13.87 31.81 -4.96
CA ALA A 205 14.72 32.98 -5.12
C ALA A 205 15.82 32.88 -4.04
N GLU A 206 17.02 32.43 -4.43
CA GLU A 206 18.20 32.61 -3.58
C GLU A 206 18.64 34.06 -3.69
N GLY A 207 18.65 34.80 -2.57
CA GLY A 207 19.17 36.17 -2.53
C GLY A 207 18.26 37.27 -1.97
N ILE A 208 17.27 36.97 -1.14
CA ILE A 208 16.75 38.00 -0.23
C ILE A 208 17.57 37.91 1.06
N GLU A 209 18.75 38.54 1.04
CA GLU A 209 19.30 39.07 2.29
C GLU A 209 18.18 39.83 2.98
N THR A 210 18.00 39.58 4.27
CA THR A 210 17.09 40.33 5.11
C THR A 210 17.44 41.82 4.98
N ALA A 211 16.72 42.55 4.13
CA ALA A 211 16.71 43.99 4.17
C ALA A 211 16.16 44.35 5.54
N GLY A 212 17.08 44.76 6.42
CA GLY A 212 16.75 45.31 7.71
C GLY A 212 15.70 46.38 7.51
N ASN A 213 14.61 46.22 8.26
CA ASN A 213 13.72 47.27 8.74
C ASN A 213 13.92 48.66 8.12
N GLU A 214 13.31 48.93 6.97
CA GLU A 214 12.79 50.27 6.66
C GLU A 214 11.47 50.10 5.90
N GLY A 215 10.37 50.38 6.59
CA GLY A 215 9.09 50.58 5.94
C GLY A 215 9.19 51.79 5.02
N HIS A 216 8.64 51.67 3.82
CA HIS A 216 8.04 52.81 3.13
C HIS A 216 6.83 52.30 2.37
N ALA A 217 5.68 52.83 2.76
CA ALA A 217 4.48 52.77 1.96
C ALA A 217 4.73 53.39 0.59
N SER A 218 4.22 52.77 -0.45
CA SER A 218 3.83 53.48 -1.66
C SER A 218 2.59 52.84 -2.26
N ASN A 219 1.55 53.68 -2.33
CA ASN A 219 0.32 53.48 -3.06
C ASN A 219 0.61 53.19 -4.54
N MET A 220 -0.10 52.23 -5.11
CA MET A 220 -1.12 52.42 -6.16
C MET A 220 -2.14 51.30 -6.08
#